data_AF-A0A6L5F3H7-F1
#
_entry.id   AF-A0A6L5F3H7-F1
#
_cell.length_a   1.000
_cell.length_b   1.000
_cell.length_c   1.000
_cell.angle_alpha   90.00
_cell.angle_beta   90.00
_cell.angle_gamma   90.00
#
_symmetry.space_group_name_H-M   'P 1'
#
loop_
_entity.id
_entity.type
_entity.pdbx_description
1 polymer ?
#
loop_
_entity_poly.entity_id
_entity_poly.type
_entity_poly.pdbx_seq_one_letter_code
_entity_poly.pdbx_strand_id
1 'polypeptide(L)'
;MDRLIERCAGLDVHRDTVAACVRTPGLDSDRVQEIRTFATTTRQLLALRDWLLAQGVTLVGMESTGVYWKPVYYVLEDDFETQLLNAQHLHHVPGRKTDVSDAQWLCQLMEAGLLRSSFVPPKPQRRLRALTRYRKTQIAERQREANRLHKALEDTGIKLDCVASDILGASGRAMLDALVAGTTDPELL
;
A
#
# COMPACT_ATOMS: atom_id res chain seq x y z
N MET A 1 30.89 1.41 -15.98
CA MET A 1 30.04 1.17 -14.79
C MET A 1 29.89 -0.33 -14.70
N ASP A 2 30.34 -0.94 -13.60
CA ASP A 2 30.31 -2.40 -13.46
C ASP A 2 28.86 -2.87 -13.38
N ARG A 3 28.54 -3.90 -14.17
CA ARG A 3 27.18 -4.45 -14.30
C ARG A 3 27.03 -5.58 -13.30
N LEU A 4 26.33 -5.32 -12.20
CA LEU A 4 26.10 -6.31 -11.14
C LEU A 4 24.90 -7.21 -11.46
N ILE A 5 23.94 -6.70 -12.24
CA ILE A 5 22.70 -7.42 -12.56
C ILE A 5 22.52 -7.50 -14.07
N GLU A 6 22.46 -8.74 -14.56
CA GLU A 6 22.43 -9.01 -16.00
C GLU A 6 21.05 -8.68 -16.62
N ARG A 7 19.96 -9.08 -15.96
CA ARG A 7 18.58 -8.90 -16.43
C ARG A 7 17.71 -8.27 -15.35
N CYS A 8 17.33 -7.01 -15.54
CA CYS A 8 16.57 -6.27 -14.55
C CYS A 8 15.42 -5.48 -15.18
N ALA A 9 14.44 -5.12 -14.35
CA ALA A 9 13.31 -4.29 -14.77
C ALA A 9 13.01 -3.17 -13.78
N GLY A 10 13.04 -1.93 -14.26
CA GLY A 10 12.62 -0.77 -13.50
C GLY A 10 11.16 -0.41 -13.76
N LEU A 11 10.38 -0.27 -12.69
CA LEU A 11 8.96 0.08 -12.73
C LEU A 11 8.71 1.43 -12.08
N ASP A 12 8.08 2.35 -12.81
CA ASP A 12 7.47 3.54 -12.24
C ASP A 12 5.96 3.33 -12.11
N VAL A 13 5.47 3.31 -10.86
CA VAL A 13 4.12 2.87 -10.52
C VAL A 13 3.26 4.05 -10.08
N HIS A 14 2.29 4.38 -10.93
CA HIS A 14 1.24 5.37 -10.69
C HIS A 14 -0.09 4.69 -10.34
N ARG A 15 -1.13 5.51 -10.14
CA ARG A 15 -2.47 5.05 -9.79
C ARG A 15 -3.03 4.10 -10.85
N ASP A 16 -3.01 4.50 -12.12
CA ASP A 16 -3.70 3.81 -13.20
C ASP A 16 -2.77 3.05 -14.14
N THR A 17 -1.47 3.38 -14.11
CA THR A 17 -0.45 2.86 -15.03
C THR A 17 0.83 2.43 -14.32
N VAL A 18 1.54 1.49 -14.94
CA VAL A 18 2.91 1.10 -14.62
C VAL A 18 3.75 1.26 -15.87
N ALA A 19 4.70 2.19 -15.86
CA ALA A 19 5.72 2.27 -16.89
C ALA A 19 6.84 1.29 -16.53
N ALA A 20 7.13 0.33 -17.41
CA ALA A 20 8.10 -0.71 -17.18
C ALA A 20 9.22 -0.62 -18.21
N CYS A 21 10.46 -0.59 -17.74
CA CYS A 21 11.66 -0.67 -18.56
C CYS A 21 12.41 -1.96 -18.22
N VAL A 22 12.68 -2.79 -19.21
CA VAL A 22 13.50 -4.00 -19.08
C VAL A 22 14.84 -3.76 -19.74
N ARG A 23 15.92 -4.19 -19.09
CA ARG A 23 17.26 -4.20 -19.66
C ARG A 23 17.82 -5.62 -19.63
N THR A 24 18.26 -6.09 -20.79
CA THR A 24 18.87 -7.41 -21.01
C THR A 24 20.19 -7.29 -21.79
N PRO A 25 21.05 -8.32 -21.76
CA PRO A 25 22.25 -8.36 -22.60
C PRO A 25 21.91 -8.32 -24.09
N GLY A 26 22.64 -7.51 -24.85
CA GLY A 26 22.64 -7.50 -26.32
C GLY A 26 23.92 -8.12 -26.89
N LEU A 27 24.07 -8.04 -28.22
CA LEU A 27 25.30 -8.44 -28.91
C LEU A 27 26.46 -7.48 -28.57
N ASP A 28 27.70 -7.97 -28.59
CA ASP A 28 28.94 -7.17 -28.41
C ASP A 28 28.96 -6.23 -27.20
N SER A 29 28.47 -6.71 -26.05
CA SER A 29 28.40 -5.97 -24.78
C SER A 29 27.41 -4.79 -24.75
N ASP A 30 26.61 -4.59 -25.78
CA ASP A 30 25.50 -3.63 -25.74
C ASP A 30 24.34 -4.12 -24.87
N ARG A 31 23.41 -3.21 -24.57
CA ARG A 31 22.21 -3.51 -23.79
C ARG A 31 20.98 -3.33 -24.67
N VAL A 32 20.10 -4.33 -24.65
CA VAL A 32 18.77 -4.20 -25.21
C VAL A 32 17.88 -3.60 -24.13
N GLN A 33 17.09 -2.59 -24.53
CA GLN A 33 16.14 -1.93 -23.66
C GLN A 33 14.76 -1.99 -24.29
N GLU A 34 13.80 -2.57 -23.58
CA GLU A 34 12.40 -2.60 -23.97
C GLU A 34 11.54 -1.85 -22.95
N ILE A 35 10.57 -1.08 -23.45
CA ILE A 35 9.69 -0.28 -22.61
C ILE A 35 8.25 -0.63 -22.96
N ARG A 36 7.45 -0.89 -21.93
CA ARG A 36 6.00 -1.08 -22.06
C ARG A 36 5.27 -0.43 -20.92
N THR A 37 4.07 0.06 -21.19
CA THR A 37 3.17 0.58 -20.17
C THR A 37 2.00 -0.37 -20.00
N PHE A 38 1.68 -0.69 -18.75
CA PHE A 38 0.57 -1.55 -18.38
C PHE A 38 -0.41 -0.77 -17.51
N ALA A 39 -1.69 -1.16 -17.49
CA ALA A 39 -2.62 -0.65 -16.50
C ALA A 39 -2.45 -1.36 -15.14
N THR A 40 -2.96 -0.79 -14.05
CA THR A 40 -2.89 -1.38 -12.71
C THR A 40 -3.98 -2.42 -12.39
N THR A 41 -4.80 -2.79 -13.38
CA THR A 41 -5.78 -3.90 -13.25
C THR A 41 -5.09 -5.25 -13.13
N THR A 42 -5.67 -6.21 -12.39
CA THR A 42 -5.08 -7.55 -12.19
C THR A 42 -4.66 -8.24 -13.50
N ARG A 43 -5.51 -8.19 -14.53
CA ARG A 43 -5.21 -8.77 -15.85
C ARG A 43 -3.94 -8.16 -16.47
N GLN A 44 -3.77 -6.84 -16.35
CA GLN A 44 -2.63 -6.13 -16.91
C GLN A 44 -1.37 -6.32 -16.06
N LEU A 45 -1.50 -6.46 -14.74
CA LEU A 45 -0.37 -6.81 -13.87
C LEU A 45 0.12 -8.25 -14.11
N LEU A 46 -0.78 -9.19 -14.39
CA LEU A 46 -0.39 -10.53 -14.83
C LEU A 46 0.29 -10.51 -16.20
N ALA A 47 -0.19 -9.69 -17.15
CA ALA A 47 0.48 -9.51 -18.44
C ALA A 47 1.88 -8.88 -18.29
N LEU A 48 2.05 -7.93 -17.36
CA LEU A 48 3.35 -7.38 -16.98
C LEU A 48 4.27 -8.50 -16.47
N ARG A 49 3.80 -9.30 -15.49
CA ARG A 49 4.55 -10.44 -14.95
C ARG A 49 4.99 -11.41 -16.04
N ASP A 50 4.06 -11.84 -16.90
CA ASP A 50 4.32 -12.80 -17.96
C ASP A 50 5.34 -12.24 -18.98
N TRP A 51 5.27 -10.95 -19.28
CA TRP A 51 6.27 -10.28 -20.12
C TRP A 51 7.65 -10.22 -19.45
N LEU A 52 7.73 -9.91 -18.15
CA LEU A 52 9.00 -9.91 -17.41
C LEU A 52 9.63 -11.31 -17.34
N LEU A 53 8.80 -12.35 -17.15
CA LEU A 53 9.24 -13.76 -17.18
C LEU A 53 9.80 -14.14 -18.55
N ALA A 54 9.11 -13.77 -19.64
CA ALA A 54 9.57 -14.03 -21.00
C ALA A 54 10.92 -13.34 -21.31
N GLN A 55 11.19 -12.21 -20.67
CA GLN A 55 12.46 -11.48 -20.76
C GLN A 55 13.55 -12.04 -19.83
N GLY A 56 13.24 -13.05 -19.00
CA GLY A 56 14.18 -13.67 -18.06
C GLY A 56 14.68 -12.69 -16.98
N VAL A 57 13.88 -11.70 -16.61
CA VAL A 57 14.23 -10.72 -15.57
C VAL A 57 14.44 -11.46 -14.23
N THR A 58 15.49 -11.10 -13.49
CA THR A 58 15.76 -11.69 -12.16
C THR A 58 15.50 -10.71 -11.02
N LEU A 59 15.75 -9.41 -11.26
CA LEU A 59 15.46 -8.33 -10.32
C LEU A 59 14.44 -7.34 -10.88
N VAL A 60 13.40 -7.05 -10.11
CA VAL A 60 12.45 -5.98 -10.37
C VAL A 60 12.55 -4.92 -9.27
N GLY A 61 12.81 -3.68 -9.65
CA GLY A 61 12.71 -2.53 -8.76
C GLY A 61 11.53 -1.67 -9.11
N MET A 62 10.84 -1.15 -8.10
CA MET A 62 9.72 -0.25 -8.31
C MET A 62 9.77 0.97 -7.42
N GLU A 63 9.43 2.12 -7.98
CA GLU A 63 9.13 3.35 -7.27
C GLU A 63 7.62 3.61 -7.31
N SER A 64 7.08 4.16 -6.22
CA SER A 64 5.67 4.54 -6.17
C SER A 64 5.39 5.49 -5.02
N THR A 65 4.43 6.37 -5.23
CA THR A 65 3.86 7.21 -4.18
C THR A 65 2.71 6.51 -3.46
N GLY A 66 2.76 6.45 -2.13
CA GLY A 66 1.68 5.91 -1.31
C GLY A 66 1.54 4.38 -1.38
N VAL A 67 0.34 3.88 -1.67
CA VAL A 67 0.01 2.44 -1.58
C VAL A 67 0.02 1.70 -2.92
N TYR A 68 0.20 2.39 -4.04
CA TYR A 68 0.01 1.83 -5.38
C TYR A 68 1.02 0.75 -5.76
N TRP A 69 2.21 0.74 -5.15
CA TRP A 69 3.20 -0.34 -5.33
C TRP A 69 2.70 -1.71 -4.88
N LYS A 70 1.79 -1.78 -3.89
CA LYS A 70 1.40 -3.05 -3.26
C LYS A 70 0.86 -4.10 -4.25
N PRO A 71 -0.16 -3.80 -5.08
CA PRO A 71 -0.68 -4.78 -6.04
C PRO A 71 0.38 -5.23 -7.05
N VAL A 72 1.27 -4.32 -7.49
CA VAL A 72 2.36 -4.65 -8.42
C VAL A 72 3.36 -5.59 -7.74
N TYR A 73 3.84 -5.24 -6.55
CA TYR A 73 4.76 -6.04 -5.76
C TYR A 73 4.21 -7.42 -5.44
N TYR A 74 2.95 -7.53 -5.02
CA TYR A 74 2.36 -8.80 -4.60
C TYR A 74 2.17 -9.79 -5.76
N VAL A 75 1.99 -9.30 -7.00
CA VAL A 75 1.89 -10.15 -8.19
C VAL A 75 3.27 -10.65 -8.64
N LEU A 76 4.34 -9.93 -8.31
CA LEU A 76 5.69 -10.22 -8.80
C LEU A 76 6.58 -10.95 -7.77
N GLU A 77 6.33 -10.79 -6.47
CA GLU A 77 7.24 -11.24 -5.40
C GLU A 77 7.42 -12.77 -5.26
N ASP A 78 6.62 -13.58 -5.96
CA ASP A 78 6.81 -15.04 -6.01
C ASP A 78 7.76 -15.49 -7.11
N ASP A 79 7.89 -14.68 -8.17
CA ASP A 79 8.61 -15.04 -9.39
C ASP A 79 9.92 -14.28 -9.56
N PHE A 80 10.07 -13.15 -8.85
CA PHE A 80 11.22 -12.25 -8.97
C PHE A 80 11.78 -11.84 -7.61
N GLU A 81 13.07 -11.49 -7.58
CA GLU A 81 13.55 -10.62 -6.52
C GLU A 81 12.91 -9.23 -6.70
N THR A 82 12.15 -8.77 -5.72
CA THR A 82 11.41 -7.50 -5.80
C THR A 82 11.89 -6.48 -4.77
N GLN A 83 12.33 -5.33 -5.25
CA GLN A 83 12.82 -4.22 -4.43
C GLN A 83 11.88 -3.02 -4.53
N LEU A 84 11.45 -2.51 -3.38
CA LEU A 84 10.69 -1.26 -3.29
C LEU A 84 11.67 -0.12 -3.04
N LEU A 85 11.69 0.89 -3.89
CA LEU A 85 12.67 1.96 -3.85
C LEU A 85 12.06 3.23 -3.25
N ASN A 86 12.85 3.96 -2.47
CA ASN A 86 12.42 5.25 -1.94
C ASN A 86 12.64 6.33 -3.00
N ALA A 87 11.58 7.05 -3.37
CA ALA A 87 11.60 8.19 -4.28
C ALA A 87 12.68 9.22 -3.96
N GLN A 88 13.01 9.39 -2.67
CA GLN A 88 14.03 10.34 -2.20
C GLN A 88 15.46 9.96 -2.63
N HIS A 89 15.70 8.70 -2.97
CA HIS A 89 17.01 8.26 -3.47
C HIS A 89 17.13 8.36 -5.00
N LEU A 90 16.04 8.71 -5.69
CA LEU A 90 15.97 8.82 -7.15
C LEU A 90 16.08 10.28 -7.64
N HIS A 91 16.51 11.20 -6.76
CA HIS A 91 16.67 12.60 -7.13
C HIS A 91 17.75 12.78 -8.21
N HIS A 92 17.36 13.43 -9.31
CA HIS A 92 18.11 13.78 -10.53
C HIS A 92 18.03 12.75 -11.67
N VAL A 93 16.90 12.75 -12.39
CA VAL A 93 16.85 12.32 -13.79
C VAL A 93 17.30 13.50 -14.65
N PRO A 94 18.43 13.44 -15.37
CA PRO A 94 18.86 14.52 -16.27
C PRO A 94 17.84 14.69 -17.41
N GLY A 95 17.31 15.91 -17.59
CA GLY A 95 16.37 16.22 -18.69
C GLY A 95 14.89 16.22 -18.29
N ARG A 96 14.00 16.01 -19.26
CA ARG A 96 12.54 16.10 -19.06
C ARG A 96 12.02 14.84 -18.36
N LYS A 97 11.49 15.01 -17.15
CA LYS A 97 10.91 13.95 -16.33
C LYS A 97 9.59 13.43 -16.92
N THR A 98 9.50 12.13 -17.13
CA THR A 98 8.32 11.37 -17.58
C THR A 98 8.32 9.99 -16.92
N ASP A 99 7.16 9.36 -16.78
CA ASP A 99 7.07 8.03 -16.14
C ASP A 99 7.97 6.98 -16.84
N VAL A 100 8.08 7.08 -18.17
CA VAL A 100 8.96 6.23 -18.97
C VAL A 100 10.44 6.50 -18.68
N SER A 101 10.85 7.77 -18.64
CA SER A 101 12.25 8.12 -18.33
C SER A 101 12.63 7.73 -16.91
N ASP A 102 11.68 7.81 -15.97
CA ASP A 102 11.89 7.42 -14.57
C ASP A 102 12.10 5.90 -14.46
N ALA A 103 11.26 5.10 -15.13
CA ALA A 103 11.42 3.65 -15.22
C ALA A 103 12.77 3.24 -15.86
N GLN A 104 13.18 3.94 -16.93
CA GLN A 104 14.47 3.71 -17.57
C GLN A 104 15.65 4.01 -16.64
N TRP A 105 15.62 5.18 -15.99
CA TRP A 105 16.66 5.60 -15.07
C TRP A 105 16.80 4.64 -13.88
N LEU A 106 15.67 4.24 -13.30
CA LEU A 106 15.61 3.26 -12.23
C LEU A 106 16.24 1.94 -12.65
N CYS A 107 15.94 1.45 -13.85
CA CYS A 107 16.50 0.22 -14.38
C CYS A 107 18.04 0.30 -14.53
N GLN A 108 18.58 1.44 -14.98
CA GLN A 108 20.03 1.66 -15.10
C GLN A 108 20.73 1.69 -13.74
N LEU A 109 20.14 2.38 -12.75
CA LEU A 109 20.70 2.45 -11.40
C LEU A 109 20.70 1.09 -10.70
N MET A 110 19.67 0.26 -10.93
CA MET A 110 19.61 -1.11 -10.42
C MET A 110 20.66 -2.02 -11.04
N GLU A 111 20.84 -1.94 -12.36
CA GLU A 111 21.87 -2.70 -13.10
C GLU A 111 23.27 -2.45 -12.53
N ALA A 112 23.52 -1.22 -12.08
CA ALA A 112 24.75 -0.80 -11.43
C ALA A 112 24.81 -1.08 -9.92
N GLY A 113 23.76 -1.64 -9.31
CA GLY A 113 23.70 -1.92 -7.87
C GLY A 113 23.72 -0.69 -6.97
N LEU A 114 23.35 0.49 -7.49
CA LEU A 114 23.47 1.77 -6.78
C LEU A 114 22.26 2.09 -5.89
N LEU A 115 21.26 1.21 -5.85
CA LEU A 115 19.99 1.45 -5.19
C LEU A 115 19.87 0.69 -3.87
N ARG A 116 19.34 1.39 -2.86
CA ARG A 116 19.01 0.80 -1.57
C ARG A 116 17.51 0.52 -1.49
N SER A 117 17.14 -0.76 -1.40
CA SER A 117 15.75 -1.17 -1.20
C SER A 117 15.22 -0.74 0.17
N SER A 118 13.97 -0.29 0.17
CA SER A 118 13.13 -0.21 1.37
C SER A 118 12.79 -1.61 1.85
N PHE A 119 12.62 -1.76 3.17
CA PHE A 119 12.24 -3.04 3.75
C PHE A 119 10.76 -3.33 3.54
N VAL A 120 10.48 -4.39 2.79
CA VAL A 120 9.14 -4.99 2.69
C VAL A 120 9.14 -6.30 3.48
N PRO A 121 8.34 -6.43 4.56
CA PRO A 121 8.33 -7.66 5.34
C PRO A 121 7.85 -8.87 4.53
N PRO A 122 8.24 -10.10 4.91
CA PRO A 122 7.69 -11.32 4.32
C PRO A 122 6.17 -11.43 4.43
N LYS A 123 5.55 -12.18 3.51
CA LYS A 123 4.08 -12.36 3.41
C LYS A 123 3.40 -12.68 4.76
N PRO A 124 3.87 -13.63 5.59
CA PRO A 124 3.22 -13.94 6.86
C PRO A 124 3.19 -12.76 7.82
N GLN A 125 4.31 -12.01 7.90
CA GLN A 125 4.41 -10.83 8.76
C GLN A 125 3.51 -9.70 8.26
N ARG A 126 3.43 -9.48 6.94
CA ARG A 126 2.52 -8.45 6.37
C ARG A 126 1.05 -8.77 6.66
N ARG A 127 0.64 -10.03 6.53
CA ARG A 127 -0.74 -10.47 6.87
C ARG A 127 -1.07 -10.20 8.34
N LEU A 128 -0.20 -10.59 9.26
CA LEU A 128 -0.39 -10.34 10.69
C LEU A 128 -0.41 -8.83 11.01
N ARG A 129 0.48 -8.05 10.42
CA ARG A 129 0.52 -6.59 10.59
C ARG A 129 -0.75 -5.93 10.06
N ALA A 130 -1.29 -6.38 8.93
CA ALA A 130 -2.54 -5.84 8.39
C ALA A 130 -3.71 -6.06 9.36
N LEU A 131 -3.86 -7.29 9.88
CA LEU A 131 -4.92 -7.64 10.83
C LEU A 131 -4.82 -6.86 12.14
N THR A 132 -3.63 -6.85 12.75
CA THR A 132 -3.41 -6.17 14.04
C THR A 132 -3.56 -4.66 13.95
N ARG A 133 -3.07 -4.05 12.86
CA ARG A 133 -3.26 -2.61 12.60
C ARG A 133 -4.72 -2.28 12.36
N TYR A 134 -5.41 -3.07 11.54
CA TYR A 134 -6.83 -2.86 11.28
C TYR A 134 -7.66 -2.97 12.57
N ARG A 135 -7.39 -3.97 13.43
CA ARG A 135 -8.01 -4.09 14.75
C ARG A 135 -7.78 -2.84 15.60
N LYS A 136 -6.55 -2.32 15.66
CA LYS A 136 -6.24 -1.10 16.41
C LYS A 136 -7.01 0.12 15.87
N THR A 137 -7.11 0.25 14.54
CA THR A 137 -7.93 1.30 13.90
C THR A 137 -9.40 1.15 14.30
N GLN A 138 -9.98 -0.06 14.22
CA GLN A 138 -11.37 -0.29 14.60
C GLN A 138 -11.65 0.00 16.08
N ILE A 139 -10.72 -0.33 16.98
CA ILE A 139 -10.83 0.02 18.40
C ILE A 139 -10.86 1.55 18.57
N ALA A 140 -9.97 2.27 17.88
CA ALA A 140 -9.93 3.72 17.94
C ALA A 140 -11.19 4.37 17.34
N GLU A 141 -11.73 3.84 16.23
CA GLU A 141 -13.02 4.29 15.68
C GLU A 141 -14.17 4.05 16.65
N ARG A 142 -14.27 2.85 17.24
CA ARG A 142 -15.29 2.55 18.25
C ARG A 142 -15.24 3.55 19.41
N GLN A 143 -14.03 3.87 19.90
CA GLN A 143 -13.88 4.85 20.98
C GLN A 143 -14.29 6.26 20.54
N ARG A 144 -13.99 6.66 19.30
CA ARG A 144 -14.44 7.95 18.75
C ARG A 144 -15.95 8.05 18.73
N GLU A 145 -16.65 7.01 18.27
CA GLU A 145 -18.12 7.02 18.24
C GLU A 145 -18.72 6.99 19.66
N ALA A 146 -18.14 6.21 20.58
CA ALA A 146 -18.54 6.23 21.99
C ALA A 146 -18.47 7.64 22.58
N ASN A 147 -17.36 8.34 22.36
CA ASN A 147 -17.17 9.70 22.87
C ASN A 147 -18.14 10.71 22.21
N ARG A 148 -18.54 10.50 20.96
CA ARG A 148 -19.56 11.36 20.30
C ARG A 148 -20.94 11.13 20.89
N LEU A 149 -21.31 9.88 21.17
CA LEU A 149 -22.55 9.56 21.88
C LEU A 149 -22.58 10.23 23.25
N HIS A 150 -21.51 10.11 24.03
CA HIS A 150 -21.42 10.77 25.34
C HIS A 150 -21.66 12.27 25.23
N LYS A 151 -21.01 12.95 24.27
CA LYS A 151 -21.22 14.39 24.05
C LYS A 151 -22.66 14.73 23.71
N ALA A 152 -23.31 13.94 22.85
CA ALA A 152 -24.71 14.17 22.48
C ALA A 152 -25.67 14.01 23.67
N LEU A 153 -25.42 13.02 24.54
CA LEU A 153 -26.20 12.83 25.77
C LEU A 153 -25.99 14.00 26.73
N GLU A 154 -24.74 14.41 26.93
CA GLU A 154 -24.38 15.55 27.77
C GLU A 154 -25.02 16.87 27.30
N ASP A 155 -24.95 17.15 26.00
CA ASP A 155 -25.50 18.37 25.38
C ASP A 155 -27.04 18.42 25.47
N THR A 156 -27.70 17.27 25.56
CA THR A 156 -29.16 17.15 25.70
C THR A 156 -29.63 17.03 27.16
N GLY A 157 -28.70 17.08 28.12
CA GLY A 157 -28.99 16.98 29.55
C GLY A 157 -29.20 15.56 30.07
N ILE A 158 -28.94 14.53 29.27
CA ILE A 158 -29.04 13.12 29.67
C ILE A 158 -27.72 12.66 30.29
N LYS A 159 -27.64 12.66 31.63
CA LYS A 159 -26.43 12.33 32.41
C LYS A 159 -26.22 10.82 32.61
N LEU A 160 -26.28 10.05 31.53
CA LEU A 160 -26.22 8.58 31.60
C LEU A 160 -24.87 8.07 32.14
N ASP A 161 -23.80 8.81 31.90
CA ASP A 161 -22.44 8.49 32.38
C ASP A 161 -22.29 8.63 33.91
N CYS A 162 -23.18 9.36 34.57
CA CYS A 162 -23.21 9.49 36.03
C CYS A 162 -23.80 8.27 36.73
N VAL A 163 -24.60 7.46 36.02
CA VAL A 163 -25.35 6.33 36.58
C VAL A 163 -24.94 4.98 35.99
N ALA A 164 -24.40 4.98 34.76
CA ALA A 164 -23.94 3.78 34.08
C ALA A 164 -22.41 3.76 33.97
N SER A 165 -21.79 2.69 34.49
CA SER A 165 -20.33 2.50 34.39
C SER A 165 -19.83 2.22 32.96
N ASP A 166 -20.69 1.72 32.08
CA ASP A 166 -20.42 1.53 30.65
C ASP A 166 -21.69 1.83 29.84
N ILE A 167 -21.73 3.01 29.21
CA ILE A 167 -22.84 3.44 28.34
C ILE A 167 -23.03 2.49 27.15
N LEU A 168 -21.97 1.84 26.67
CA LEU A 168 -22.05 0.89 25.58
C LEU A 168 -22.17 -0.57 26.06
N GLY A 169 -22.33 -0.80 27.36
CA GLY A 169 -22.60 -2.10 27.96
C GLY A 169 -24.06 -2.54 27.73
N ALA A 170 -24.43 -3.71 28.25
CA ALA A 170 -25.78 -4.25 28.05
C ALA A 170 -26.87 -3.32 28.59
N SER A 171 -26.76 -2.88 29.85
CA SER A 171 -27.73 -1.99 30.48
C SER A 171 -27.76 -0.59 29.84
N GLY A 172 -26.58 -0.01 29.57
CA GLY A 172 -26.49 1.30 28.92
C GLY A 172 -27.13 1.31 27.53
N ARG A 173 -26.95 0.24 26.75
CA ARG A 173 -27.64 0.10 25.46
C ARG A 173 -29.14 -0.08 25.60
N ALA A 174 -29.61 -0.86 26.58
CA ALA A 174 -31.04 -1.01 26.83
C ALA A 174 -31.71 0.34 27.18
N MET A 175 -31.07 1.13 28.04
CA MET A 175 -31.51 2.50 28.37
C MET A 175 -31.54 3.40 27.13
N LEU A 176 -30.49 3.37 26.30
CA LEU A 176 -30.43 4.14 25.06
C LEU A 176 -31.53 3.72 24.06
N ASP A 177 -31.76 2.42 23.88
CA ASP A 177 -32.81 1.91 23.00
C ASP A 177 -34.20 2.33 23.50
N ALA A 178 -34.43 2.30 24.82
CA ALA A 178 -35.67 2.76 25.43
C ALA A 178 -35.88 4.28 25.27
N LEU A 179 -34.82 5.09 25.45
CA LEU A 179 -34.85 6.54 25.18
C LEU A 179 -35.17 6.83 23.72
N VAL A 180 -34.54 6.09 22.78
CA VAL A 180 -34.82 6.21 21.34
C VAL A 180 -36.26 5.82 20.99
N ALA A 181 -36.82 4.83 21.69
CA ALA A 181 -38.23 4.44 21.56
C ALA A 181 -39.21 5.45 22.20
N GLY A 182 -38.71 6.50 22.86
CA GLY A 182 -39.50 7.56 23.48
C GLY A 182 -39.85 7.32 24.95
N THR A 183 -39.20 6.37 25.62
CA THR A 183 -39.42 6.11 27.05
C THR A 183 -38.80 7.24 27.87
N THR A 184 -39.60 7.84 28.76
CA THR A 184 -39.14 8.89 29.71
C THR A 184 -39.38 8.51 31.17
N ASP A 185 -39.81 7.26 31.43
CA ASP A 185 -40.08 6.73 32.76
C ASP A 185 -38.77 6.23 33.41
N PRO A 186 -38.32 6.83 34.52
CA PRO A 186 -37.08 6.43 35.18
C PRO A 186 -37.14 5.04 35.85
N GLU A 187 -38.32 4.44 36.07
CA GLU A 187 -38.39 3.06 36.59
C GLU A 187 -38.14 2.00 35.50
N LEU A 188 -38.32 2.39 34.24
CA LEU A 188 -38.11 1.53 33.06
C LEU A 188 -36.72 1.71 32.41
N LEU A 189 -36.01 2.79 32.79
CA LEU A 189 -34.66 3.13 32.32
C LEU A 189 -33.61 2.70 33.34
#